data_AF-A0A819FFU9-F1
#
_entry.id   AF-A0A819FFU9-F1
#
_cell.length_a   1.000
_cell.length_b   1.000
_cell.length_c   1.000
_cell.angle_alpha   90.00
_cell.angle_beta   90.00
_cell.angle_gamma   90.00
#
_symmetry.space_group_name_H-M   'P 1'
#
loop_
_entity.id
_entity.type
_entity.pdbx_description
1 polymer ?
#
loop_
_entity_poly.entity_id
_entity_poly.type
_entity_poly.pdbx_seq_one_letter_code
_entity_poly.pdbx_strand_id
1 'polypeptide(L)'
;MGSDVSKSRIDDHDDFYNNCTNGNVEQVRQSLPTMTYKKINHQQKDGNTPLHTACINNHKDIIILILNQQDICAKTLRNKSGKTAYDCTNSIEIQQLFRRSRLSTIERFCENQPTLSLQPILSLGDENEENISHEKIPDDWVRGYKNVKQTFDGQFMLALQNAPLPLKTLMELRTINEAQDNFEIFLEKCFQKEPEKRDLIMDEYEKYKQTKNIEYLLKIYTFESAVYKALQQEMNAYTTIIFLNLKKLINRTYKGTTYRGAQMTQMDIDAYKWAEKSQDYILETRLFQSTSITDDVAKIFGETDPTSDKFGVLFIYIFDEKCPTAINLQGISHFEDEEEILLLPFTLFKVEKIVFDKDLKHYDISLRYISSSKKSFFLSWWNVKKNK
;
A
#
# COMPACT_ATOMS: atom_id res chain seq x y z
N MET A 1 -22.23 -42.91 47.30
CA MET A 1 -20.94 -42.25 47.56
C MET A 1 -20.65 -41.35 46.38
N GLY A 2 -20.76 -40.04 46.62
CA GLY A 2 -20.39 -39.02 45.64
C GLY A 2 -18.89 -38.73 45.70
N SER A 3 -18.36 -38.42 44.53
CA SER A 3 -17.19 -37.59 44.24
C SER A 3 -17.18 -37.49 42.71
N ASP A 4 -17.89 -36.54 42.10
CA ASP A 4 -17.45 -35.15 41.90
C ASP A 4 -15.95 -35.04 41.60
N VAL A 5 -15.61 -35.08 40.31
CA VAL A 5 -14.51 -34.30 39.74
C VAL A 5 -15.02 -33.69 38.44
N SER A 6 -15.88 -32.69 38.61
CA SER A 6 -16.11 -31.63 37.64
C SER A 6 -14.82 -30.81 37.46
N LYS A 7 -13.82 -31.34 36.74
CA LYS A 7 -12.70 -30.50 36.27
C LYS A 7 -13.25 -29.60 35.15
N SER A 8 -13.29 -28.32 35.49
CA SER A 8 -13.93 -27.21 34.80
C SER A 8 -13.52 -27.08 33.34
N ARG A 9 -14.55 -26.89 32.50
CA ARG A 9 -14.52 -26.34 31.15
C ARG A 9 -13.92 -24.93 31.17
N ILE A 10 -12.60 -24.81 31.08
CA ILE A 10 -11.97 -23.57 30.64
C ILE A 10 -11.70 -23.81 29.15
N ASP A 11 -12.32 -23.02 28.29
CA ASP A 11 -12.16 -23.19 26.83
C ASP A 11 -10.69 -22.92 26.45
N ASP A 12 -10.12 -23.66 25.50
CA ASP A 12 -8.71 -23.53 25.07
C ASP A 12 -8.24 -22.06 24.84
N HIS A 13 -9.16 -21.18 24.41
CA HIS A 13 -8.88 -19.74 24.21
C HIS A 13 -8.65 -18.99 25.53
N ASP A 14 -9.41 -19.34 26.56
CA ASP A 14 -9.25 -18.77 27.90
C ASP A 14 -7.91 -19.19 28.51
N ASP A 15 -7.47 -20.43 28.29
CA ASP A 15 -6.17 -20.91 28.74
C ASP A 15 -5.00 -20.15 28.08
N PHE A 16 -5.01 -19.99 26.75
CA PHE A 16 -3.97 -19.21 26.06
C PHE A 16 -3.97 -17.74 26.50
N TYR A 17 -5.14 -17.12 26.62
CA TYR A 17 -5.28 -15.74 27.11
C TYR A 17 -4.75 -15.58 28.54
N ASN A 18 -5.07 -16.52 29.43
CA ASN A 18 -4.61 -16.50 30.82
C ASN A 18 -3.09 -16.70 30.91
N ASN A 19 -2.52 -17.59 30.08
CA ASN A 19 -1.07 -17.77 29.99
C ASN A 19 -0.37 -16.49 29.50
N CYS A 20 -0.95 -15.79 28.52
CA CYS A 20 -0.46 -14.49 28.06
C CYS A 20 -0.56 -13.40 29.15
N THR A 21 -1.62 -13.43 29.95
CA THR A 21 -1.84 -12.48 31.06
C THR A 21 -0.85 -12.70 32.21
N ASN A 22 -0.58 -13.96 32.56
CA ASN A 22 0.23 -14.33 33.71
C ASN A 22 1.74 -14.40 33.41
N GLY A 23 2.16 -14.22 32.16
CA GLY A 23 3.58 -14.30 31.80
C GLY A 23 4.11 -15.73 31.64
N ASN A 24 3.25 -16.71 31.37
CA ASN A 24 3.61 -18.12 31.25
C ASN A 24 4.23 -18.43 29.86
N VAL A 25 5.45 -17.94 29.62
CA VAL A 25 6.16 -18.00 28.33
C VAL A 25 6.18 -19.42 27.73
N GLU A 26 6.53 -20.43 28.52
CA GLU A 26 6.67 -21.80 28.02
C GLU A 26 5.34 -22.43 27.59
N GLN A 27 4.24 -22.12 28.29
CA GLN A 27 2.90 -22.59 27.92
C GLN A 27 2.40 -21.89 26.65
N VAL A 28 2.68 -20.60 26.51
CA VAL A 28 2.41 -19.85 25.27
C VAL A 28 3.18 -20.49 24.11
N ARG A 29 4.50 -20.70 24.26
CA ARG A 29 5.37 -21.32 23.24
C ARG A 29 4.85 -22.69 22.79
N GLN A 30 4.40 -23.52 23.73
CA GLN A 30 3.85 -24.85 23.43
C GLN A 30 2.50 -24.79 22.70
N SER A 31 1.70 -23.75 22.93
CA SER A 31 0.37 -23.61 22.33
C SER A 31 0.41 -23.03 20.91
N LEU A 32 1.42 -22.22 20.57
CA LEU A 32 1.50 -21.52 19.27
C LEU A 32 1.41 -22.44 18.03
N PRO A 33 2.05 -23.62 17.97
CA PRO A 33 2.02 -24.46 16.78
C PRO A 33 0.62 -24.96 16.37
N THR A 34 -0.34 -25.00 17.31
CA THR A 34 -1.72 -25.43 17.06
C THR A 34 -2.70 -24.27 17.00
N MET A 35 -2.19 -23.04 17.04
CA MET A 35 -3.00 -21.84 17.08
C MET A 35 -3.58 -21.51 15.69
N THR A 36 -4.83 -21.06 15.65
CA THR A 36 -5.47 -20.56 14.43
C THR A 36 -5.71 -19.06 14.53
N TYR A 37 -6.01 -18.42 13.40
CA TYR A 37 -6.39 -17.00 13.35
C TYR A 37 -7.46 -16.63 14.38
N LYS A 38 -8.52 -17.45 14.51
CA LYS A 38 -9.60 -17.21 15.47
C LYS A 38 -9.14 -17.37 16.92
N LYS A 39 -8.27 -18.35 17.21
CA LYS A 39 -7.79 -18.62 18.57
C LYS A 39 -6.86 -17.50 19.06
N ILE A 40 -5.85 -17.13 18.25
CA ILE A 40 -4.80 -16.18 18.65
C ILE A 40 -5.32 -14.75 18.85
N ASN A 41 -6.39 -14.40 18.11
CA ASN A 41 -6.99 -13.07 18.11
C ASN A 41 -8.31 -13.00 18.89
N HIS A 42 -8.66 -14.04 19.65
CA HIS A 42 -9.92 -14.07 20.37
C HIS A 42 -10.03 -12.89 21.35
N GLN A 43 -11.10 -12.12 21.25
CA GLN A 43 -11.36 -10.97 22.12
C GLN A 43 -12.18 -11.40 23.33
N GLN A 44 -11.66 -11.12 24.53
CA GLN A 44 -12.37 -11.32 25.79
C GLN A 44 -13.53 -10.33 25.97
N LYS A 45 -14.25 -10.44 27.09
CA LYS A 45 -15.44 -9.61 27.39
C LYS A 45 -15.18 -8.10 27.37
N ASP A 46 -13.96 -7.65 27.61
CA ASP A 46 -13.52 -6.25 27.53
C ASP A 46 -12.99 -5.85 26.14
N GLY A 47 -12.98 -6.79 25.20
CA GLY A 47 -12.41 -6.65 23.87
C GLY A 47 -10.90 -6.87 23.79
N ASN A 48 -10.22 -7.20 24.90
CA ASN A 48 -8.78 -7.43 24.88
C ASN A 48 -8.48 -8.79 24.22
N THR A 49 -7.46 -8.82 23.37
CA THR A 49 -6.87 -10.04 22.82
C THR A 49 -5.71 -10.53 23.69
N PRO A 50 -5.20 -11.76 23.49
CA PRO A 50 -3.96 -12.21 24.13
C PRO A 50 -2.78 -11.22 23.95
N LEU A 51 -2.69 -10.55 22.80
CA LEU A 51 -1.67 -9.53 22.55
C LEU A 51 -1.87 -8.27 23.41
N HIS A 52 -3.12 -7.85 23.65
CA HIS A 52 -3.42 -6.71 24.53
C HIS A 52 -2.98 -6.99 25.96
N THR A 53 -3.39 -8.12 26.53
CA THR A 53 -3.05 -8.45 27.92
C THR A 53 -1.54 -8.66 28.11
N ALA A 54 -0.84 -9.23 27.13
CA ALA A 54 0.61 -9.33 27.16
C ALA A 54 1.29 -7.95 27.17
N CYS A 55 0.78 -6.98 26.39
CA CYS A 55 1.26 -5.60 26.37
C CYS A 55 0.97 -4.84 27.66
N ILE A 56 -0.24 -4.96 28.20
CA ILE A 56 -0.68 -4.32 29.46
C ILE A 56 0.21 -4.78 30.62
N ASN A 57 0.55 -6.07 30.66
CA ASN A 57 1.36 -6.66 31.72
C ASN A 57 2.87 -6.66 31.41
N ASN A 58 3.31 -6.02 30.32
CA ASN A 58 4.72 -5.87 29.94
C ASN A 58 5.48 -7.21 29.73
N HIS A 59 4.78 -8.25 29.25
CA HIS A 59 5.35 -9.57 29.01
C HIS A 59 6.06 -9.65 27.65
N LYS A 60 7.21 -8.98 27.52
CA LYS A 60 7.96 -8.81 26.27
C LYS A 60 8.19 -10.10 25.47
N ASP A 61 8.59 -11.19 26.13
CA ASP A 61 8.85 -12.47 25.44
C ASP A 61 7.59 -13.08 24.81
N ILE A 62 6.45 -12.96 25.48
CA ILE A 62 5.14 -13.39 24.94
C ILE A 62 4.72 -12.52 23.77
N ILE A 63 4.93 -11.20 23.87
CA ILE A 63 4.64 -10.27 22.78
C ILE A 63 5.44 -10.64 21.53
N ILE A 64 6.74 -10.92 21.67
CA ILE A 64 7.60 -11.37 20.57
C ILE A 64 7.07 -12.68 19.97
N LEU A 65 6.72 -13.65 20.81
CA LEU A 65 6.17 -14.94 20.37
C LEU A 65 4.89 -14.80 19.55
N ILE A 66 3.96 -13.94 19.99
CA ILE A 66 2.69 -13.68 19.28
C ILE A 66 2.94 -12.90 17.99
N LEU A 67 3.75 -11.83 18.02
CA LEU A 67 4.03 -11.00 16.84
C LEU A 67 4.80 -11.76 15.76
N ASN A 68 5.56 -12.80 16.13
CA ASN A 68 6.21 -13.71 15.21
C ASN A 68 5.23 -14.63 14.46
N GLN A 69 3.98 -14.74 14.89
CA GLN A 69 2.91 -15.39 14.12
C GLN A 69 2.35 -14.42 13.07
N GLN A 70 3.22 -13.89 12.20
CA GLN A 70 2.89 -12.80 11.28
C GLN A 70 1.71 -13.13 10.35
N ASP A 71 1.54 -14.40 10.04
CA ASP A 71 0.52 -14.86 9.10
C ASP A 71 -0.90 -14.81 9.67
N ILE A 72 -1.03 -14.89 11.00
CA ILE A 72 -2.32 -15.01 11.68
C ILE A 72 -2.54 -13.93 12.76
N CYS A 73 -1.53 -13.16 13.15
CA CYS A 73 -1.64 -12.16 14.22
C CYS A 73 -2.26 -10.85 13.70
N ALA A 74 -3.45 -10.49 14.19
CA ALA A 74 -4.11 -9.22 13.88
C ALA A 74 -3.69 -8.10 14.86
N LYS A 75 -2.55 -7.46 14.56
CA LYS A 75 -1.87 -6.47 15.45
C LYS A 75 -2.73 -5.27 15.85
N THR A 76 -3.56 -4.83 14.92
CA THR A 76 -4.35 -3.57 15.00
C THR A 76 -5.79 -3.76 15.49
N LEU A 77 -6.13 -4.94 16.05
CA LEU A 77 -7.46 -5.14 16.64
C LEU A 77 -7.65 -4.16 17.80
N ARG A 78 -8.86 -3.58 17.90
CA ARG A 78 -9.21 -2.62 18.95
C ARG A 78 -10.08 -3.28 20.01
N ASN A 79 -9.76 -3.05 21.28
CA ASN A 79 -10.62 -3.44 22.40
C ASN A 79 -11.85 -2.52 22.52
N LYS A 80 -12.70 -2.75 23.55
CA LYS A 80 -13.92 -1.93 23.75
C LYS A 80 -13.64 -0.47 24.08
N SER A 81 -12.42 -0.14 24.50
CA SER A 81 -11.98 1.24 24.71
C SER A 81 -11.44 1.89 23.43
N GLY A 82 -11.49 1.19 22.29
CA GLY A 82 -10.97 1.66 21.02
C GLY A 82 -9.45 1.63 20.89
N LYS A 83 -8.73 0.99 21.82
CA LYS A 83 -7.26 0.92 21.85
C LYS A 83 -6.75 -0.35 21.18
N THR A 84 -5.65 -0.27 20.43
CA THR A 84 -4.90 -1.46 20.00
C THR A 84 -3.98 -1.96 21.10
N ALA A 85 -3.34 -3.12 20.89
CA ALA A 85 -2.36 -3.62 21.85
C ALA A 85 -1.16 -2.68 22.00
N TYR A 86 -0.76 -2.01 20.91
CA TYR A 86 0.26 -0.97 20.89
C TYR A 86 -0.11 0.20 21.82
N ASP A 87 -1.36 0.68 21.74
CA ASP A 87 -1.88 1.77 22.58
C ASP A 87 -1.97 1.42 24.08
N CYS A 88 -1.89 0.13 24.42
CA CYS A 88 -2.02 -0.37 25.79
C CYS A 88 -0.69 -0.48 26.53
N THR A 89 0.45 -0.19 25.88
CA THR A 89 1.77 -0.17 26.51
C THR A 89 2.41 1.22 26.44
N ASN A 90 3.17 1.56 27.48
CA ASN A 90 4.00 2.77 27.52
C ASN A 90 5.50 2.46 27.29
N SER A 91 5.84 1.19 27.04
CA SER A 91 7.22 0.77 26.83
C SER A 91 7.65 1.00 25.39
N ILE A 92 8.60 1.92 25.19
CA ILE A 92 9.17 2.23 23.87
C ILE A 92 9.76 0.96 23.22
N GLU A 93 10.40 0.10 24.01
CA GLU A 93 10.95 -1.16 23.51
C GLU A 93 9.88 -2.10 22.97
N ILE A 94 8.72 -2.18 23.63
CA ILE A 94 7.61 -3.00 23.16
C ILE A 94 6.97 -2.37 21.92
N GLN A 95 6.76 -1.05 21.93
CA GLN A 95 6.21 -0.32 20.78
C GLN A 95 7.05 -0.54 19.51
N GLN A 96 8.38 -0.61 19.63
CA GLN A 96 9.26 -0.90 18.52
C GLN A 96 9.02 -2.28 17.88
N LEU A 97 8.52 -3.27 18.63
CA LEU A 97 8.21 -4.61 18.10
C LEU A 97 7.04 -4.62 17.12
N PHE A 98 6.13 -3.64 17.21
CA PHE A 98 4.96 -3.54 16.33
C PHE A 98 5.30 -2.95 14.95
N ARG A 99 6.46 -2.31 14.84
CA ARG A 99 6.92 -1.69 13.61
C ARG A 99 7.32 -2.74 12.60
N ARG A 100 7.27 -2.38 11.31
CA ARG A 100 7.72 -3.26 10.24
C ARG A 100 9.19 -3.61 10.42
N SER A 101 9.53 -4.88 10.21
CA SER A 101 10.92 -5.32 10.25
C SER A 101 11.71 -4.64 9.13
N ARG A 102 12.87 -4.08 9.47
CA ARG A 102 13.82 -3.52 8.49
C ARG A 102 14.43 -4.58 7.56
N LEU A 103 14.32 -5.85 7.95
CA LEU A 103 14.76 -7.02 7.16
C LEU A 103 13.60 -7.71 6.44
N SER A 104 12.47 -7.02 6.28
CA SER A 104 11.33 -7.56 5.53
C SER A 104 11.78 -8.01 4.16
N THR A 105 11.49 -9.26 3.82
CA THR A 105 11.81 -9.88 2.52
C THR A 105 10.90 -9.38 1.39
N ILE A 106 9.99 -8.46 1.71
CA ILE A 106 9.13 -7.80 0.76
C ILE A 106 9.69 -6.41 0.54
N GLU A 107 10.30 -6.23 -0.63
CA GLU A 107 10.85 -4.98 -1.16
C GLU A 107 9.74 -3.96 -1.46
N ARG A 108 8.95 -3.59 -0.45
CA ARG A 108 7.83 -2.66 -0.59
C ARG A 108 8.29 -1.26 -1.01
N PHE A 109 9.51 -0.93 -0.63
CA PHE A 109 10.11 0.37 -0.83
C PHE A 109 11.38 0.32 -1.70
N CYS A 110 11.76 -0.85 -2.25
CA CYS A 110 12.91 -0.98 -3.16
C CYS A 110 12.42 -1.34 -4.57
N GLU A 111 12.71 -0.48 -5.54
CA GLU A 111 12.39 -0.69 -6.96
C GLU A 111 13.48 -1.56 -7.61
N ASN A 112 13.25 -2.87 -7.71
CA ASN A 112 14.22 -3.79 -8.33
C ASN A 112 14.00 -4.01 -9.84
N GLN A 113 12.86 -3.55 -10.38
CA GLN A 113 12.52 -3.58 -11.80
C GLN A 113 11.79 -2.28 -12.22
N PRO A 114 12.51 -1.15 -12.37
CA PRO A 114 11.91 0.14 -12.73
C PRO A 114 11.08 0.11 -14.03
N THR A 115 11.35 -0.85 -14.91
CA THR A 115 10.58 -1.12 -16.13
C THR A 115 9.14 -1.54 -15.88
N LEU A 116 8.84 -2.30 -14.81
CA LEU A 116 7.48 -2.76 -14.48
C LEU A 116 6.59 -1.65 -13.92
N SER A 117 7.18 -0.70 -13.20
CA SER A 117 6.47 0.50 -12.73
C SER A 117 5.93 1.39 -13.85
N LEU A 118 6.35 1.17 -15.09
CA LEU A 118 6.08 2.01 -16.25
C LEU A 118 5.72 1.19 -17.53
N GLN A 119 5.34 -0.09 -17.41
CA GLN A 119 5.13 -0.98 -18.58
C GLN A 119 4.00 -0.53 -19.53
N PRO A 120 4.16 -0.78 -20.85
CA PRO A 120 3.16 -0.47 -21.87
C PRO A 120 2.01 -1.49 -21.86
N ILE A 121 0.78 -1.01 -21.70
CA ILE A 121 -0.37 -1.73 -22.26
C ILE A 121 -0.46 -1.31 -23.73
N LEU A 122 -0.32 -2.29 -24.62
CA LEU A 122 -0.74 -2.20 -26.02
C LEU A 122 -2.11 -1.53 -26.06
N SER A 123 -2.17 -0.36 -26.68
CA SER A 123 -3.42 0.35 -26.95
C SER A 123 -4.46 -0.63 -27.49
N LEU A 124 -5.51 -0.89 -26.71
CA LEU A 124 -6.74 -1.44 -27.25
C LEU A 124 -7.42 -0.30 -28.02
N GLY A 125 -7.07 -0.19 -29.30
CA GLY A 125 -7.73 0.67 -30.26
C GLY A 125 -6.93 1.92 -30.63
N ASP A 126 -6.05 1.77 -31.62
CA ASP A 126 -6.18 2.50 -32.88
C ASP A 126 -5.03 2.08 -33.80
N GLU A 127 -5.34 1.31 -34.85
CA GLU A 127 -4.37 0.90 -35.88
C GLU A 127 -4.00 2.06 -36.84
N ASN A 128 -4.36 3.32 -36.52
CA ASN A 128 -4.22 4.44 -37.45
C ASN A 128 -3.75 5.76 -36.79
N GLU A 129 -2.72 5.73 -35.93
CA GLU A 129 -1.93 6.94 -35.69
C GLU A 129 -0.59 6.84 -36.43
N GLU A 130 -0.51 7.57 -37.54
CA GLU A 130 0.70 7.79 -38.32
C GLU A 130 1.83 8.34 -37.44
N ASN A 131 2.88 7.53 -37.30
CA ASN A 131 4.28 7.90 -37.09
C ASN A 131 4.55 9.36 -36.65
N ILE A 132 4.36 9.63 -35.36
CA ILE A 132 5.10 10.72 -34.72
C ILE A 132 6.54 10.22 -34.57
N SER A 133 7.49 10.83 -35.27
CA SER A 133 8.90 10.45 -35.26
C SER A 133 9.47 10.33 -33.84
N HIS A 134 9.65 9.10 -33.37
CA HIS A 134 10.20 8.66 -32.09
C HIS A 134 11.72 8.90 -31.96
N GLU A 135 12.25 10.03 -32.41
CA GLU A 135 13.67 10.31 -32.22
C GLU A 135 13.95 10.79 -30.79
N LYS A 136 14.37 9.83 -29.95
CA LYS A 136 15.06 9.93 -28.65
C LYS A 136 14.20 10.11 -27.39
N ILE A 137 13.16 9.31 -27.24
CA ILE A 137 12.75 8.81 -25.91
C ILE A 137 13.48 7.46 -25.77
N PRO A 138 14.26 7.18 -24.69
CA PRO A 138 14.75 5.83 -24.46
C PRO A 138 13.53 4.92 -24.34
N ASP A 139 13.33 4.02 -25.32
CA ASP A 139 12.11 3.23 -25.51
C ASP A 139 11.51 2.77 -24.18
N ASP A 140 10.21 3.04 -23.97
CA ASP A 140 9.28 2.39 -23.02
C ASP A 140 9.58 2.40 -21.51
N TRP A 141 10.55 3.16 -21.00
CA TRP A 141 10.90 3.09 -19.56
C TRP A 141 10.27 4.20 -18.72
N VAL A 142 9.80 5.28 -19.34
CA VAL A 142 9.11 6.39 -18.68
C VAL A 142 7.96 6.84 -19.58
N ARG A 143 6.71 6.49 -19.23
CA ARG A 143 5.56 7.10 -19.90
C ARG A 143 5.34 8.48 -19.33
N GLY A 144 5.63 9.47 -20.16
CA GLY A 144 5.33 10.85 -19.88
C GLY A 144 4.72 11.56 -21.07
N TYR A 145 4.08 12.68 -20.78
CA TYR A 145 3.29 13.43 -21.74
C TYR A 145 3.89 14.81 -21.96
N LYS A 146 3.79 15.35 -23.18
CA LYS A 146 4.20 16.73 -23.47
C LYS A 146 3.26 17.75 -22.82
N ASN A 147 2.05 17.33 -22.43
CA ASN A 147 1.09 18.15 -21.71
C ASN A 147 0.07 17.27 -20.98
N VAL A 148 -0.60 17.86 -19.98
CA VAL A 148 -1.63 17.18 -19.19
C VAL A 148 -2.74 16.63 -20.08
N LYS A 149 -3.14 17.31 -21.18
CA LYS A 149 -4.29 16.89 -22.02
C LYS A 149 -4.11 15.50 -22.64
N GLN A 150 -2.89 15.01 -22.81
CA GLN A 150 -2.58 13.69 -23.38
C GLN A 150 -2.70 12.54 -22.37
N THR A 151 -2.87 12.81 -21.08
CA THR A 151 -3.05 11.79 -20.03
C THR A 151 -4.47 11.21 -20.08
N PHE A 152 -4.92 10.66 -21.21
CA PHE A 152 -6.34 10.28 -21.40
C PHE A 152 -6.81 9.27 -20.34
N ASP A 153 -6.03 8.24 -20.04
CA ASP A 153 -6.36 7.23 -19.03
C ASP A 153 -6.38 7.83 -17.61
N GLY A 154 -5.35 8.59 -17.24
CA GLY A 154 -5.29 9.28 -15.95
C GLY A 154 -6.40 10.32 -15.78
N GLN A 155 -6.71 11.07 -16.83
CA GLN A 155 -7.84 12.01 -16.85
C GLN A 155 -9.17 11.30 -16.80
N PHE A 156 -9.33 10.16 -17.47
CA PHE A 156 -10.54 9.36 -17.42
C PHE A 156 -10.77 8.86 -16.00
N MET A 157 -9.74 8.29 -15.36
CA MET A 157 -9.80 7.82 -13.99
C MET A 157 -10.06 8.96 -12.98
N LEU A 158 -9.42 10.12 -13.16
CA LEU A 158 -9.68 11.32 -12.36
C LEU A 158 -11.05 11.95 -12.65
N ALA A 159 -11.58 11.77 -13.87
CA ALA A 159 -12.90 12.26 -14.24
C ALA A 159 -14.03 11.38 -13.74
N LEU A 160 -13.81 10.07 -13.60
CA LEU A 160 -14.72 9.16 -12.89
C LEU A 160 -14.96 9.65 -11.46
N GLN A 161 -13.96 10.27 -10.83
CA GLN A 161 -14.15 10.95 -9.55
C GLN A 161 -15.30 11.96 -9.62
N ASN A 162 -15.43 12.71 -10.72
CA ASN A 162 -16.34 13.85 -10.88
C ASN A 162 -17.59 13.58 -11.74
N ALA A 163 -17.83 12.32 -12.13
CA ALA A 163 -18.97 11.97 -12.99
C ALA A 163 -20.34 12.33 -12.38
N PRO A 164 -21.30 12.83 -13.17
CA PRO A 164 -22.67 13.12 -12.72
C PRO A 164 -23.38 11.85 -12.21
N LEU A 165 -24.26 12.03 -11.20
CA LEU A 165 -24.94 10.95 -10.47
C LEU A 165 -25.56 9.84 -11.36
N PRO A 166 -26.21 10.11 -12.51
CA PRO A 166 -26.84 9.06 -13.32
C PRO A 166 -25.83 8.14 -14.03
N LEU A 167 -24.74 8.69 -14.57
CA LEU A 167 -23.68 7.93 -15.21
C LEU A 167 -22.87 7.16 -14.15
N LYS A 168 -22.70 7.81 -13.00
CA LYS A 168 -22.10 7.25 -11.80
C LYS A 168 -22.90 6.03 -11.30
N THR A 169 -24.22 6.09 -11.13
CA THR A 169 -25.04 4.94 -10.72
C THR A 169 -24.96 3.74 -11.69
N LEU A 170 -24.93 4.00 -13.00
CA LEU A 170 -24.95 2.96 -14.03
C LEU A 170 -23.58 2.29 -14.21
N MET A 171 -22.49 3.04 -14.04
CA MET A 171 -21.13 2.52 -14.02
C MET A 171 -20.77 1.90 -12.65
N GLU A 172 -21.20 2.51 -11.54
CA GLU A 172 -20.86 2.05 -10.19
C GLU A 172 -21.39 0.66 -9.89
N LEU A 173 -22.65 0.34 -10.18
CA LEU A 173 -23.19 -0.95 -9.77
C LEU A 173 -22.58 -2.12 -10.56
N ARG A 174 -22.46 -1.98 -11.88
CA ARG A 174 -21.93 -3.07 -12.72
C ARG A 174 -20.42 -3.17 -12.62
N THR A 175 -19.71 -2.04 -12.74
CA THR A 175 -18.24 -2.04 -12.74
C THR A 175 -17.67 -2.30 -11.34
N ILE A 176 -18.29 -1.84 -10.24
CA ILE A 176 -17.79 -2.17 -8.89
C ILE A 176 -18.01 -3.65 -8.60
N ASN A 177 -19.17 -4.21 -8.95
CA ASN A 177 -19.43 -5.63 -8.70
C ASN A 177 -18.48 -6.50 -9.54
N GLU A 178 -18.33 -6.22 -10.84
CA GLU A 178 -17.37 -6.92 -11.69
C GLU A 178 -15.92 -6.77 -11.16
N ALA A 179 -15.54 -5.57 -10.69
CA ALA A 179 -14.21 -5.37 -10.09
C ALA A 179 -14.05 -6.12 -8.75
N GLN A 180 -15.10 -6.22 -7.93
CA GLN A 180 -15.09 -6.98 -6.68
C GLN A 180 -14.97 -8.48 -6.96
N ASP A 181 -15.74 -9.01 -7.90
CA ASP A 181 -15.67 -10.43 -8.31
C ASP A 181 -14.27 -10.76 -8.84
N ASN A 182 -13.71 -9.91 -9.71
CA ASN A 182 -12.34 -10.06 -10.21
C ASN A 182 -11.29 -9.95 -9.09
N PHE A 183 -11.52 -9.09 -8.09
CA PHE A 183 -10.62 -8.97 -6.95
C PHE A 183 -10.69 -10.20 -6.03
N GLU A 184 -11.86 -10.81 -5.84
CA GLU A 184 -11.99 -12.08 -5.11
C GLU A 184 -11.24 -13.20 -5.81
N ILE A 185 -11.38 -13.34 -7.14
CA ILE A 185 -10.61 -14.31 -7.93
C ILE A 185 -9.10 -14.07 -7.78
N PHE A 186 -8.68 -12.80 -7.79
CA PHE A 186 -7.29 -12.42 -7.59
C PHE A 186 -6.78 -12.81 -6.19
N LEU A 187 -7.57 -12.57 -5.13
CA LEU A 187 -7.22 -12.96 -3.77
C LEU A 187 -7.08 -14.48 -3.64
N GLU A 188 -8.00 -15.26 -4.23
CA GLU A 188 -7.93 -16.72 -4.22
C GLU A 188 -6.63 -17.26 -4.85
N LYS A 189 -6.19 -16.67 -5.96
CA LYS A 189 -4.88 -17.01 -6.57
C LYS A 189 -3.71 -16.71 -5.63
N CYS A 190 -3.78 -15.61 -4.87
CA CYS A 190 -2.76 -15.26 -3.90
C CYS A 190 -2.74 -16.23 -2.70
N PHE A 191 -3.90 -16.65 -2.21
CA PHE A 191 -4.03 -17.59 -1.10
C PHE A 191 -3.57 -19.01 -1.44
N GLN A 192 -3.51 -19.39 -2.72
CA GLN A 192 -2.87 -20.64 -3.12
C GLN A 192 -1.36 -20.65 -2.79
N LYS A 193 -0.72 -19.48 -2.75
CA LYS A 193 0.71 -19.34 -2.41
C LYS A 193 0.93 -19.17 -0.90
N GLU A 194 0.02 -18.51 -0.20
CA GLU A 194 0.09 -18.21 1.24
C GLU A 194 -1.27 -18.51 1.93
N PRO A 195 -1.66 -19.79 2.07
CA PRO A 195 -2.96 -20.17 2.63
C PRO A 195 -3.14 -19.73 4.09
N GLU A 196 -2.06 -19.66 4.86
CA GLU A 196 -2.04 -19.26 6.26
C GLU A 196 -2.51 -17.82 6.51
N LYS A 197 -2.31 -16.90 5.53
CA LYS A 197 -2.74 -15.49 5.63
C LYS A 197 -4.19 -15.24 5.22
N ARG A 198 -4.87 -16.28 4.72
CA ARG A 198 -6.22 -16.16 4.15
C ARG A 198 -7.19 -15.53 5.14
N ASP A 199 -7.29 -16.07 6.35
CA ASP A 199 -8.26 -15.59 7.35
C ASP A 199 -7.99 -14.13 7.74
N LEU A 200 -6.71 -13.77 7.92
CA LEU A 200 -6.28 -12.42 8.29
C LEU A 200 -6.65 -11.38 7.23
N ILE A 201 -6.40 -11.68 5.95
CA ILE A 201 -6.70 -10.77 4.84
C ILE A 201 -8.20 -10.73 4.55
N MET A 202 -8.87 -11.89 4.57
CA MET A 202 -10.31 -11.97 4.31
C MET A 202 -11.13 -11.30 5.40
N ASP A 203 -10.70 -11.31 6.66
CA ASP A 203 -11.37 -10.56 7.73
C ASP A 203 -11.45 -9.06 7.42
N GLU A 204 -10.36 -8.46 6.93
CA GLU A 204 -10.37 -7.05 6.49
C GLU A 204 -11.22 -6.85 5.23
N TYR A 205 -11.18 -7.79 4.29
CA TYR A 205 -11.97 -7.70 3.06
C TYR A 205 -13.48 -7.81 3.32
N GLU A 206 -13.90 -8.68 4.24
CA GLU A 206 -15.31 -8.80 4.65
C GLU A 206 -15.79 -7.52 5.36
N LYS A 207 -14.95 -6.90 6.21
CA LYS A 207 -15.25 -5.57 6.79
C LYS A 207 -15.44 -4.52 5.71
N TYR A 208 -14.62 -4.52 4.65
CA TYR A 208 -14.84 -3.66 3.49
C TYR A 208 -16.20 -3.96 2.83
N LYS A 209 -16.53 -5.22 2.56
CA LYS A 209 -17.80 -5.59 1.90
C LYS A 209 -19.02 -5.16 2.70
N GLN A 210 -18.97 -5.27 4.03
CA GLN A 210 -20.05 -4.90 4.94
C GLN A 210 -20.21 -3.38 5.10
N THR A 211 -19.10 -2.66 5.30
CA THR A 211 -19.13 -1.23 5.65
C THR A 211 -18.98 -0.29 4.45
N LYS A 212 -18.47 -0.82 3.32
CA LYS A 212 -18.01 -0.04 2.16
C LYS A 212 -16.95 1.02 2.52
N ASN A 213 -16.26 0.85 3.65
CA ASN A 213 -15.12 1.67 4.05
C ASN A 213 -13.86 1.20 3.32
N ILE A 214 -13.36 2.04 2.42
CA ILE A 214 -12.23 1.74 1.54
C ILE A 214 -10.90 1.61 2.29
N GLU A 215 -10.81 2.13 3.52
CA GLU A 215 -9.61 2.03 4.35
C GLU A 215 -9.22 0.57 4.62
N TYR A 216 -10.18 -0.35 4.69
CA TYR A 216 -9.90 -1.78 4.83
C TYR A 216 -9.17 -2.35 3.61
N LEU A 217 -9.48 -1.91 2.38
CA LEU A 217 -8.72 -2.31 1.20
C LEU A 217 -7.30 -1.74 1.20
N LEU A 218 -7.14 -0.49 1.64
CA LEU A 218 -5.81 0.13 1.81
C LEU A 218 -4.99 -0.62 2.87
N LYS A 219 -5.65 -1.10 3.93
CA LYS A 219 -5.01 -1.95 4.93
C LYS A 219 -4.56 -3.28 4.34
N ILE A 220 -5.35 -3.93 3.48
CA ILE A 220 -4.95 -5.14 2.74
C ILE A 220 -3.67 -4.92 1.94
N TYR A 221 -3.53 -3.75 1.29
CA TYR A 221 -2.29 -3.39 0.60
C TYR A 221 -1.08 -3.32 1.54
N THR A 222 -1.28 -3.02 2.83
CA THR A 222 -0.17 -2.87 3.78
C THR A 222 0.42 -4.18 4.34
N PHE A 223 -0.24 -5.31 4.10
CA PHE A 223 0.23 -6.60 4.58
C PHE A 223 1.49 -7.06 3.85
N GLU A 224 2.36 -7.74 4.57
CA GLU A 224 3.49 -8.43 3.97
C GLU A 224 3.02 -9.76 3.37
N SER A 225 2.45 -9.72 2.17
CA SER A 225 1.84 -10.90 1.55
C SER A 225 2.05 -11.00 0.03
N ALA A 226 1.73 -12.17 -0.52
CA ALA A 226 1.64 -12.43 -1.95
C ALA A 226 0.64 -11.48 -2.63
N VAL A 227 -0.38 -11.00 -1.91
CA VAL A 227 -1.34 -9.99 -2.41
C VAL A 227 -0.59 -8.70 -2.77
N TYR A 228 0.25 -8.17 -1.86
CA TYR A 228 1.05 -6.98 -2.15
C TYR A 228 1.92 -7.17 -3.40
N LYS A 229 2.64 -8.31 -3.47
CA LYS A 229 3.53 -8.61 -4.62
C LYS A 229 2.76 -8.71 -5.94
N ALA A 230 1.60 -9.37 -5.92
CA ALA A 230 0.76 -9.55 -7.09
C ALA A 230 0.09 -8.24 -7.54
N LEU A 231 -0.23 -7.33 -6.62
CA LEU A 231 -0.77 -6.00 -6.94
C LEU A 231 0.24 -5.13 -7.71
N GLN A 232 1.53 -5.44 -7.68
CA GLN A 232 2.54 -4.77 -8.49
C GLN A 232 2.54 -5.24 -9.96
N GLN A 233 1.75 -6.28 -10.31
CA GLN A 233 1.69 -6.86 -11.65
C GLN A 233 0.27 -6.86 -12.22
N GLU A 234 -0.73 -7.24 -11.41
CA GLU A 234 -2.14 -7.35 -11.81
C GLU A 234 -3.01 -6.44 -10.93
N MET A 235 -3.10 -5.16 -11.28
CA MET A 235 -3.72 -4.15 -10.41
C MET A 235 -5.15 -3.72 -10.80
N ASN A 236 -5.62 -4.07 -12.00
CA ASN A 236 -6.76 -3.39 -12.64
C ASN A 236 -8.03 -3.37 -11.77
N ALA A 237 -8.40 -4.50 -11.16
CA ALA A 237 -9.58 -4.60 -10.30
C ALA A 237 -9.43 -3.76 -9.02
N TYR A 238 -8.30 -3.91 -8.32
CA TYR A 238 -8.02 -3.19 -7.08
C TYR A 238 -7.93 -1.68 -7.31
N THR A 239 -7.16 -1.24 -8.32
CA THR A 239 -7.05 0.16 -8.75
C THR A 239 -8.42 0.74 -9.08
N THR A 240 -9.24 0.02 -9.86
CA THR A 240 -10.60 0.47 -10.19
C THR A 240 -11.44 0.74 -8.95
N ILE A 241 -11.44 -0.19 -7.97
CA ILE A 241 -12.20 -0.03 -6.73
C ILE A 241 -11.71 1.19 -5.93
N ILE A 242 -10.40 1.39 -5.81
CA ILE A 242 -9.82 2.56 -5.12
C ILE A 242 -10.25 3.86 -5.80
N PHE A 243 -10.11 3.97 -7.13
CA PHE A 243 -10.44 5.18 -7.88
C PHE A 243 -11.93 5.54 -7.82
N LEU A 244 -12.83 4.54 -7.91
CA LEU A 244 -14.27 4.75 -7.77
C LEU A 244 -14.63 5.25 -6.35
N ASN A 245 -13.82 4.96 -5.36
CA ASN A 245 -14.01 5.39 -3.97
C ASN A 245 -13.11 6.56 -3.54
N LEU A 246 -12.34 7.17 -4.45
CA LEU A 246 -11.31 8.17 -4.10
C LEU A 246 -11.87 9.39 -3.37
N LYS A 247 -13.12 9.77 -3.64
CA LYS A 247 -13.83 10.85 -2.91
C LYS A 247 -13.95 10.58 -1.41
N LYS A 248 -14.06 9.32 -0.99
CA LYS A 248 -14.12 8.92 0.43
C LYS A 248 -12.78 9.14 1.14
N LEU A 249 -11.68 9.25 0.40
CA LEU A 249 -10.32 9.45 0.91
C LEU A 249 -9.89 10.92 0.94
N ILE A 250 -10.80 11.88 0.73
CA ILE A 250 -10.43 13.31 0.66
C ILE A 250 -9.71 13.81 1.93
N ASN A 251 -10.09 13.30 3.10
CA ASN A 251 -9.47 13.65 4.37
C ASN A 251 -8.07 13.06 4.55
N ARG A 252 -7.68 12.10 3.71
CA ARG A 252 -6.35 11.47 3.70
C ARG A 252 -5.44 11.97 2.59
N THR A 253 -5.89 12.96 1.81
CA THR A 253 -5.06 13.56 0.76
C THR A 253 -3.83 14.23 1.35
N TYR A 254 -2.67 13.92 0.78
CA TYR A 254 -1.39 14.36 1.31
C TYR A 254 -0.94 15.69 0.70
N LYS A 255 -0.29 16.51 1.53
CA LYS A 255 0.45 17.72 1.16
C LYS A 255 1.74 17.71 1.98
N GLY A 256 2.87 17.94 1.33
CA GLY A 256 4.20 17.88 1.95
C GLY A 256 5.19 17.14 1.07
N THR A 257 6.27 16.70 1.69
CA THR A 257 7.32 15.92 1.02
C THR A 257 7.26 14.47 1.48
N THR A 258 7.49 13.52 0.58
CA THR A 258 7.61 12.10 0.92
C THR A 258 8.70 11.47 0.07
N TYR A 259 9.28 10.38 0.56
CA TYR A 259 10.54 9.84 0.09
C TYR A 259 10.40 8.37 -0.30
N ARG A 260 11.14 7.95 -1.32
CA ARG A 260 11.21 6.54 -1.72
C ARG A 260 12.60 6.15 -2.17
N GLY A 261 13.15 5.09 -1.59
CA GLY A 261 14.40 4.49 -2.07
C GLY A 261 14.20 3.71 -3.37
N ALA A 262 15.22 3.63 -4.19
CA ALA A 262 15.25 2.80 -5.39
C ALA A 262 16.69 2.42 -5.75
N GLN A 263 16.84 1.39 -6.58
CA GLN A 263 18.10 1.03 -7.19
C GLN A 263 17.97 1.12 -8.70
N MET A 264 18.83 1.89 -9.35
CA MET A 264 18.68 2.23 -10.76
C MET A 264 19.95 1.98 -11.56
N THR A 265 19.80 1.57 -12.80
CA THR A 265 20.91 1.51 -13.76
C THR A 265 21.26 2.92 -14.26
N GLN A 266 22.40 3.08 -14.93
CA GLN A 266 22.74 4.36 -15.56
C GLN A 266 21.68 4.78 -16.60
N MET A 267 21.10 3.81 -17.31
CA MET A 267 20.07 4.05 -18.33
C MET A 267 18.79 4.62 -17.71
N ASP A 268 18.35 4.08 -16.57
CA ASP A 268 17.23 4.62 -15.79
C ASP A 268 17.46 6.08 -15.43
N ILE A 269 18.63 6.39 -14.85
CA ILE A 269 18.99 7.74 -14.43
C ILE A 269 19.02 8.71 -15.62
N ASP A 270 19.53 8.26 -16.76
CA ASP A 270 19.61 9.10 -17.96
C ASP A 270 18.22 9.44 -18.53
N ALA A 271 17.22 8.57 -18.35
CA ALA A 271 15.84 8.89 -18.68
C ALA A 271 15.29 10.04 -17.81
N TYR A 272 15.57 10.04 -16.50
CA TYR A 272 15.18 11.16 -15.62
C TYR A 272 15.94 12.45 -15.95
N LYS A 273 17.23 12.37 -16.28
CA LYS A 273 18.02 13.53 -16.74
C LYS A 273 17.49 14.10 -18.05
N TRP A 274 17.02 13.24 -18.96
CA TRP A 274 16.36 13.67 -20.19
C TRP A 274 15.03 14.38 -19.90
N ALA A 275 14.24 13.84 -18.97
CA ALA A 275 12.99 14.46 -18.54
C ALA A 275 13.20 15.82 -17.85
N GLU A 276 14.25 15.97 -17.03
CA GLU A 276 14.64 17.25 -16.42
C GLU A 276 14.98 18.32 -17.47
N LYS A 277 15.73 17.94 -18.52
CA LYS A 277 16.09 18.83 -19.63
C LYS A 277 14.89 19.20 -20.50
N SER A 278 13.93 18.29 -20.60
CA SER A 278 12.71 18.47 -21.38
C SER A 278 11.71 19.26 -20.54
N GLN A 279 11.79 20.60 -20.60
CA GLN A 279 11.03 21.51 -19.72
C GLN A 279 9.51 21.26 -19.64
N ASP A 280 8.90 20.61 -20.62
CA ASP A 280 7.45 20.30 -20.66
C ASP A 280 7.12 18.82 -20.39
N TYR A 281 8.09 18.00 -20.03
CA TYR A 281 7.86 16.56 -19.85
C TYR A 281 7.23 16.25 -18.48
N ILE A 282 6.10 15.54 -18.52
CA ILE A 282 5.34 15.15 -17.34
C ILE A 282 5.49 13.64 -17.14
N LEU A 283 6.01 13.23 -15.98
CA LEU A 283 6.06 11.84 -15.54
C LEU A 283 4.72 11.40 -14.95
N GLU A 284 4.35 10.14 -15.16
CA GLU A 284 3.15 9.54 -14.59
C GLU A 284 3.50 8.24 -13.84
N THR A 285 2.98 8.08 -12.62
CA THR A 285 3.08 6.79 -11.90
C THR A 285 2.16 5.75 -12.54
N ARG A 286 2.57 4.49 -12.67
CA ARG A 286 1.65 3.41 -13.15
C ARG A 286 1.36 2.35 -12.10
N LEU A 287 2.27 2.18 -11.16
CA LEU A 287 2.08 1.31 -10.00
C LEU A 287 1.81 2.10 -8.73
N PHE A 288 1.27 1.40 -7.76
CA PHE A 288 1.17 1.87 -6.39
C PHE A 288 2.58 2.03 -5.80
N GLN A 289 2.93 3.25 -5.41
CA GLN A 289 4.23 3.56 -4.84
C GLN A 289 4.09 3.84 -3.35
N SER A 290 4.60 2.92 -2.53
CA SER A 290 4.75 3.15 -1.09
C SER A 290 5.91 4.12 -0.86
N THR A 291 5.68 5.19 -0.12
CA THR A 291 6.68 6.22 0.20
C THR A 291 6.63 6.53 1.70
N SER A 292 7.72 7.04 2.28
CA SER A 292 7.79 7.40 3.70
C SER A 292 7.94 8.90 3.87
N ILE A 293 7.28 9.46 4.90
CA ILE A 293 7.48 10.86 5.30
C ILE A 293 8.90 11.08 5.82
N THR A 294 9.54 10.04 6.37
CA THR A 294 10.90 10.10 6.91
C THR A 294 11.91 9.63 5.85
N ASP A 295 12.88 10.48 5.52
CA ASP A 295 13.90 10.20 4.50
C ASP A 295 14.83 9.05 4.89
N ASP A 296 15.25 8.97 6.15
CA ASP A 296 16.12 7.89 6.65
C ASP A 296 15.49 6.51 6.49
N VAL A 297 14.17 6.40 6.61
CA VAL A 297 13.45 5.15 6.35
C VAL A 297 13.51 4.80 4.87
N ALA A 298 13.32 5.78 3.99
CA ALA A 298 13.35 5.58 2.54
C ALA A 298 14.77 5.25 2.02
N LYS A 299 15.82 5.87 2.56
CA LYS A 299 17.22 5.67 2.15
C LYS A 299 17.66 4.22 2.29
N ILE A 300 17.23 3.53 3.34
CA ILE A 300 17.55 2.10 3.59
C ILE A 300 17.19 1.25 2.37
N PHE A 301 16.11 1.58 1.67
CA PHE A 301 15.65 0.82 0.51
C PHE A 301 16.33 1.24 -0.80
N GLY A 302 17.10 2.33 -0.79
CA GLY A 302 17.94 2.76 -1.90
C GLY A 302 19.42 2.42 -1.70
N GLU A 303 19.80 1.74 -0.62
CA GLU A 303 21.18 1.32 -0.39
C GLU A 303 21.61 0.32 -1.46
N THR A 304 22.78 0.54 -2.07
CA THR A 304 23.37 -0.38 -3.04
C THR A 304 24.70 -0.89 -2.53
N ASP A 305 24.99 -2.17 -2.80
CA ASP A 305 26.33 -2.72 -2.64
C ASP A 305 27.33 -1.91 -3.50
N PRO A 306 28.48 -1.46 -2.94
CA PRO A 306 29.54 -0.78 -3.68
C PRO A 306 29.99 -1.49 -4.97
N THR A 307 29.84 -2.82 -5.03
CA THR A 307 30.20 -3.66 -6.19
C THR A 307 29.09 -3.79 -7.22
N SER A 308 27.86 -3.34 -6.92
CA SER A 308 26.72 -3.39 -7.84
C SER A 308 26.90 -2.42 -9.00
N ASP A 309 26.50 -2.81 -10.21
CA ASP A 309 26.44 -1.91 -11.37
C ASP A 309 25.31 -0.87 -11.28
N LYS A 310 24.45 -0.98 -10.26
CA LYS A 310 23.37 -0.04 -9.98
C LYS A 310 23.84 1.12 -9.09
N PHE A 311 23.05 2.18 -9.10
CA PHE A 311 23.15 3.34 -8.22
C PHE A 311 22.01 3.33 -7.21
N GLY A 312 22.30 3.77 -5.99
CA GLY A 312 21.26 4.09 -5.04
C GLY A 312 20.54 5.37 -5.46
N VAL A 313 19.22 5.40 -5.28
CA VAL A 313 18.40 6.57 -5.62
C VAL A 313 17.43 6.86 -4.49
N LEU A 314 17.30 8.14 -4.15
CA LEU A 314 16.25 8.67 -3.29
C LEU A 314 15.33 9.56 -4.12
N PHE A 315 14.11 9.11 -4.34
CA PHE A 315 13.05 9.97 -4.87
C PHE A 315 12.50 10.87 -3.79
N ILE A 316 12.41 12.16 -4.10
CA ILE A 316 11.86 13.21 -3.24
C ILE A 316 10.61 13.75 -3.93
N TYR A 317 9.44 13.26 -3.52
CA TYR A 317 8.16 13.70 -4.08
C TYR A 317 7.64 14.92 -3.32
N ILE A 318 7.39 16.01 -4.05
CA ILE A 318 7.03 17.32 -3.50
C ILE A 318 5.59 17.67 -3.89
N PHE A 319 4.73 17.84 -2.89
CA PHE A 319 3.32 18.21 -3.04
C PHE A 319 3.05 19.59 -2.40
N ASP A 320 3.07 20.66 -3.20
CA ASP A 320 2.79 22.03 -2.73
C ASP A 320 1.32 22.23 -2.32
N GLU A 321 0.44 21.39 -2.85
CA GLU A 321 -0.99 21.34 -2.56
C GLU A 321 -1.46 19.91 -2.28
N LYS A 322 -2.70 19.76 -1.80
CA LYS A 322 -3.28 18.46 -1.52
C LYS A 322 -3.44 17.66 -2.82
N CYS A 323 -2.78 16.52 -2.90
CA CYS A 323 -2.88 15.62 -4.04
C CYS A 323 -3.96 14.54 -3.79
N PRO A 324 -5.01 14.45 -4.63
CA PRO A 324 -6.05 13.43 -4.50
C PRO A 324 -5.54 11.99 -4.62
N THR A 325 -4.41 11.78 -5.30
CA THR A 325 -3.81 10.47 -5.57
C THR A 325 -2.59 10.18 -4.71
N ALA A 326 -2.29 11.03 -3.72
CA ALA A 326 -1.33 10.75 -2.65
C ALA A 326 -2.11 10.56 -1.34
N ILE A 327 -2.14 9.34 -0.83
CA ILE A 327 -3.01 8.93 0.29
C ILE A 327 -2.16 8.66 1.53
N ASN A 328 -2.44 9.35 2.63
CA ASN A 328 -1.82 9.09 3.93
C ASN A 328 -2.41 7.82 4.58
N LEU A 329 -1.56 6.81 4.75
CA LEU A 329 -1.92 5.50 5.33
C LEU A 329 -1.67 5.41 6.84
N GLN A 330 -1.21 6.47 7.48
CA GLN A 330 -1.03 6.51 8.94
C GLN A 330 -2.35 6.17 9.64
N GLY A 331 -2.27 5.23 10.59
CA GLY A 331 -3.42 4.69 11.32
C GLY A 331 -4.33 3.73 10.54
N ILE A 332 -4.05 3.47 9.25
CA ILE A 332 -4.67 2.38 8.47
C ILE A 332 -3.77 1.16 8.45
N SER A 333 -2.45 1.36 8.34
CA SER A 333 -1.50 0.27 8.13
C SER A 333 -1.66 -0.86 9.15
N HIS A 334 -1.40 -2.09 8.70
CA HIS A 334 -1.25 -3.25 9.56
C HIS A 334 -0.09 -3.10 10.56
N PHE A 335 0.83 -2.17 10.32
CA PHE A 335 1.96 -1.86 11.20
C PHE A 335 1.73 -0.51 11.88
N GLU A 336 1.93 -0.48 13.19
CA GLU A 336 1.71 0.71 14.01
C GLU A 336 2.83 1.74 13.78
N ASP A 337 2.50 3.03 13.95
CA ASP A 337 3.38 4.18 13.68
C ASP A 337 3.95 4.26 12.25
N GLU A 338 3.38 3.57 11.27
CA GLU A 338 3.90 3.62 9.90
C GLU A 338 3.50 4.95 9.22
N GLU A 339 4.47 5.84 9.05
CA GLU A 339 4.33 7.12 8.35
C GLU A 339 4.43 6.94 6.82
N GLU A 340 3.49 6.18 6.28
CA GLU A 340 3.45 5.85 4.86
C GLU A 340 2.49 6.75 4.07
N ILE A 341 2.97 7.24 2.94
CA ILE A 341 2.15 7.87 1.90
C ILE A 341 2.13 6.94 0.68
N LEU A 342 0.92 6.55 0.27
CA LEU A 342 0.69 5.75 -0.92
C LEU A 342 0.41 6.67 -2.12
N LEU A 343 1.28 6.62 -3.12
CA LEU A 343 1.01 7.26 -4.41
C LEU A 343 0.27 6.26 -5.29
N LEU A 344 -0.93 6.64 -5.74
CA LEU A 344 -1.71 5.85 -6.68
C LEU A 344 -1.11 5.97 -8.08
N PRO A 345 -1.42 5.02 -8.98
CA PRO A 345 -1.23 5.20 -10.42
C PRO A 345 -1.83 6.52 -10.91
N PHE A 346 -1.36 7.01 -12.06
CA PHE A 346 -1.78 8.27 -12.70
C PHE A 346 -1.46 9.55 -11.93
N THR A 347 -0.55 9.49 -10.94
CA THR A 347 -0.05 10.69 -10.27
C THR A 347 1.02 11.35 -11.14
N LEU A 348 0.85 12.64 -11.40
CA LEU A 348 1.66 13.38 -12.37
C LEU A 348 2.77 14.18 -11.68
N PHE A 349 3.99 14.12 -12.22
CA PHE A 349 5.15 14.82 -11.70
C PHE A 349 5.97 15.48 -12.80
N LYS A 350 6.74 16.50 -12.41
CA LYS A 350 7.85 17.03 -13.20
C LYS A 350 9.15 16.77 -12.47
N VAL A 351 10.19 16.39 -13.19
CA VAL A 351 11.55 16.34 -12.61
C VAL A 351 12.00 17.78 -12.36
N GLU A 352 12.21 18.12 -11.10
CA GLU A 352 12.64 19.45 -10.68
C GLU A 352 14.17 19.56 -10.63
N LYS A 353 14.82 18.54 -10.08
CA LYS A 353 16.26 18.55 -9.84
C LYS A 353 16.80 17.13 -9.69
N ILE A 354 17.98 16.89 -10.24
CA ILE A 354 18.77 15.67 -10.00
C ILE A 354 20.13 16.05 -9.39
N VAL A 355 20.49 15.44 -8.26
CA VAL A 355 21.79 15.62 -7.58
C VAL A 355 22.49 14.27 -7.49
N PHE A 356 23.79 14.24 -7.78
CA PHE A 356 24.61 13.04 -7.64
C PHE A 356 25.63 13.21 -6.52
N ASP A 357 25.58 12.31 -5.53
CA ASP A 357 26.60 12.14 -4.51
C ASP A 357 27.60 11.08 -4.99
N LYS A 358 28.84 11.53 -5.23
CA LYS A 358 29.92 10.66 -5.72
C LYS A 358 30.45 9.72 -4.64
N ASP A 359 30.43 10.14 -3.38
CA ASP A 359 31.00 9.39 -2.27
C ASP A 359 30.09 8.22 -1.91
N LEU A 360 28.79 8.42 -2.02
CA LEU A 360 27.77 7.40 -1.75
C LEU A 360 27.29 6.63 -2.98
N LYS A 361 27.77 6.96 -4.20
CA LYS A 361 27.25 6.44 -5.47
C LYS A 361 25.71 6.54 -5.52
N HIS A 362 25.19 7.69 -5.13
CA HIS A 362 23.77 7.90 -4.85
C HIS A 362 23.20 9.10 -5.61
N TYR A 363 21.94 9.01 -6.06
CA TYR A 363 21.23 10.12 -6.70
C TYR A 363 20.01 10.55 -5.89
N ASP A 364 19.86 11.85 -5.69
CA ASP A 364 18.61 12.45 -5.22
C ASP A 364 17.84 12.99 -6.43
N ILE A 365 16.62 12.49 -6.63
CA ILE A 365 15.74 12.91 -7.74
C ILE A 365 14.49 13.58 -7.16
N SER A 366 14.40 14.90 -7.32
CA SER A 366 13.25 15.69 -6.87
C SER A 366 12.15 15.72 -7.93
N LEU A 367 10.94 15.29 -7.55
CA LEU A 367 9.76 15.17 -8.39
C LEU A 367 8.65 16.06 -7.84
N ARG A 368 8.30 17.13 -8.56
CA ARG A 368 7.24 18.07 -8.15
C ARG A 368 5.90 17.70 -8.75
N TYR A 369 4.89 17.56 -7.91
CA TYR A 369 3.53 17.21 -8.32
C TYR A 369 2.91 18.26 -9.26
N ILE A 370 2.22 17.79 -10.30
CA ILE A 370 1.42 18.63 -11.21
C ILE A 370 -0.05 18.31 -11.02
N SER A 371 -0.83 19.33 -10.68
CA SER A 371 -2.27 19.22 -10.56
C SER A 371 -2.96 19.27 -11.92
N SER A 372 -3.77 18.25 -12.19
CA SER A 372 -4.70 18.24 -13.30
C SER A 372 -5.86 19.20 -12.99
N SER A 373 -5.70 20.49 -13.28
CA SER A 373 -6.71 21.49 -12.91
C SER A 373 -8.12 21.16 -13.46
N LYS A 374 -9.14 21.42 -12.64
CA LYS A 374 -10.59 21.20 -12.86
C LYS A 374 -11.20 21.81 -14.15
N LYS A 375 -10.44 22.58 -14.94
CA LYS A 375 -10.97 23.39 -16.05
C LYS A 375 -11.01 22.68 -17.41
N SER A 376 -10.36 21.53 -17.58
CA SER A 376 -10.22 20.91 -18.93
C SER A 376 -11.32 19.91 -19.31
N PHE A 377 -12.17 19.49 -18.37
CA PHE A 377 -13.02 18.31 -18.59
C PHE A 377 -14.29 18.57 -19.42
N PHE A 378 -14.93 19.74 -19.28
CA PHE A 378 -16.20 20.03 -19.97
C PHE A 378 -16.04 20.36 -21.46
N LEU A 379 -14.84 20.72 -21.92
CA LEU A 379 -14.58 21.06 -23.32
C LEU A 379 -14.26 19.81 -24.18
N SER A 380 -13.70 18.74 -23.61
CA SER A 380 -13.34 17.55 -24.39
C SER A 380 -14.54 16.61 -24.63
N TRP A 381 -15.41 16.41 -23.64
CA TRP A 381 -16.58 15.53 -23.77
C TRP A 381 -17.60 16.03 -24.81
N TRP A 382 -17.72 17.35 -24.98
CA TRP A 382 -18.58 17.96 -26.01
C TRP A 382 -18.01 17.82 -27.43
N ASN A 383 -16.69 17.77 -27.58
CA ASN A 383 -16.05 17.63 -28.89
C ASN A 383 -16.08 16.18 -29.39
N VAL A 384 -16.01 15.18 -28.50
CA VAL A 384 -16.12 13.75 -28.89
C VAL A 384 -17.54 13.40 -29.39
N LYS A 385 -18.58 14.09 -28.92
CA LYS A 385 -19.96 13.90 -29.42
C LYS A 385 -20.26 14.60 -30.74
N LYS A 386 -19.40 15.49 -31.23
CA LYS A 386 -19.57 16.15 -32.53
C LYS A 386 -18.90 15.42 -33.70
N ASN A 387 -18.04 14.44 -33.41
CA ASN A 387 -17.32 13.64 -34.41
C ASN A 387 -17.74 12.16 -34.43
N LYS A 388 -18.99 11.84 -34.05
CA LYS A 388 -19.62 10.54 -34.34
C LYS A 388 -20.87 10.74 -35.17
#